data_AF-A0A2S7SXS6-F1
#
_entry.id   AF-A0A2S7SXS6-F1
#
_cell.length_a   1.000
_cell.length_b   1.000
_cell.length_c   1.000
_cell.angle_alpha   90.00
_cell.angle_beta   90.00
_cell.angle_gamma   90.00
#
_symmetry.space_group_name_H-M   'P 1'
#
loop_
_entity.id
_entity.type
_entity.pdbx_description
1 polymer ?
#
loop_
_entity_poly.entity_id
_entity_poly.type
_entity_poly.pdbx_seq_one_letter_code
_entity_poly.pdbx_strand_id
1 'polypeptide(L)'
;MFTYLGNKFRRITSNGVYMAEIDGMRFLSLTLVTLFHIHGYFMEKTKIVFADNPDNYYWFNRFMAGADRSVPLFFAISGFILCLPFANHYIKGGRKIELKNYFVRRVTRLEPPYFIVMTIIFLAQIAMHVYTFKALFPSLLASLIYSHNLIFHATPLVTVVAWTLEVEIQYYIIAPFMFRILKLSAVTRRLLISGAIIGFILLQNIYPPTFLSIYGNIQHFLIGMLIADFYVCGIAKDFFAQKWMALTGIAVFLFMFLMPMGHMAGFENIQYKILLPFLIGLFYYIILNNAIVKSVFSFKFVPIIGGMCYTIYLLHYTIISMLGRFTAKIKFTDYFFPNLLFQFTVLMFAILAISSVFYLYIERPFMDKKWVTKLMGKKATEGKAE
;
A
#
# COMPACT_ATOMS: atom_id res chain seq x y z
N MET A 1 1.10 16.45 -26.18
CA MET A 1 1.71 16.75 -24.87
C MET A 1 1.23 15.83 -23.75
N PHE A 2 -0.08 15.71 -23.51
CA PHE A 2 -0.64 14.84 -22.44
C PHE A 2 -0.33 13.33 -22.58
N THR A 3 -0.27 12.79 -23.81
CA THR A 3 0.08 11.38 -24.07
C THR A 3 1.56 11.08 -23.84
N TYR A 4 2.43 12.07 -24.09
CA TYR A 4 3.88 11.95 -23.90
C TYR A 4 4.27 11.99 -22.41
N LEU A 5 3.66 12.90 -21.63
CA LEU A 5 3.84 12.95 -20.17
C LEU A 5 3.29 11.68 -19.51
N GLY A 6 2.10 11.21 -19.93
CA GLY A 6 1.51 9.99 -19.39
C GLY A 6 2.38 8.74 -19.54
N ASN A 7 3.13 8.61 -20.64
CA ASN A 7 4.07 7.50 -20.84
C ASN A 7 5.34 7.61 -19.98
N LYS A 8 5.76 8.82 -19.59
CA LYS A 8 6.88 9.01 -18.66
C LYS A 8 6.52 8.59 -17.24
N PHE A 9 5.30 8.84 -16.79
CA PHE A 9 4.88 8.50 -15.43
C PHE A 9 4.34 7.07 -15.26
N ARG A 10 4.23 6.31 -16.35
CA ARG A 10 3.87 4.88 -16.26
C ARG A 10 5.03 4.06 -15.73
N ARG A 11 4.70 3.15 -14.81
CA ARG A 11 5.61 2.13 -14.31
C ARG A 11 6.08 1.19 -15.43
N ILE A 12 7.37 0.89 -15.43
CA ILE A 12 7.96 -0.09 -16.35
C ILE A 12 7.66 -1.50 -15.81
N THR A 13 6.97 -2.32 -16.60
CA THR A 13 6.70 -3.73 -16.25
C THR A 13 7.67 -4.66 -16.96
N SER A 14 8.00 -5.74 -16.26
CA SER A 14 9.10 -6.64 -16.61
C SER A 14 8.68 -7.80 -17.53
N ASN A 15 7.39 -8.12 -17.62
CA ASN A 15 6.90 -9.32 -18.30
C ASN A 15 5.78 -9.03 -19.34
N GLY A 16 5.62 -7.78 -19.78
CA GLY A 16 4.66 -7.41 -20.84
C GLY A 16 3.18 -7.38 -20.45
N VAL A 17 2.75 -8.11 -19.42
CA VAL A 17 1.36 -8.06 -18.91
C VAL A 17 1.24 -6.94 -17.87
N TYR A 18 0.80 -5.77 -18.33
CA TYR A 18 0.43 -4.64 -17.48
C TYR A 18 -1.05 -4.73 -17.09
N MET A 19 -1.34 -4.80 -15.78
CA MET A 19 -2.70 -4.73 -15.24
C MET A 19 -2.93 -3.34 -14.67
N ALA A 20 -3.58 -2.46 -15.44
CA ALA A 20 -3.82 -1.07 -15.07
C ALA A 20 -4.64 -0.96 -13.78
N GLU A 21 -5.62 -1.86 -13.60
CA GLU A 21 -6.49 -1.93 -12.43
C GLU A 21 -5.72 -2.19 -11.13
N ILE A 22 -4.57 -2.84 -11.18
CA ILE A 22 -3.72 -3.09 -10.00
C ILE A 22 -3.06 -1.81 -9.53
N ASP A 23 -2.54 -0.99 -10.46
CA ASP A 23 -2.07 0.34 -10.11
C ASP A 23 -3.24 1.23 -9.68
N GLY A 24 -4.45 1.03 -10.23
CA GLY A 24 -5.64 1.69 -9.72
C GLY A 24 -5.99 1.34 -8.27
N MET A 25 -5.91 0.07 -7.89
CA MET A 25 -6.12 -0.36 -6.50
C MET A 25 -5.10 0.28 -5.56
N ARG A 26 -3.86 0.44 -6.01
CA ARG A 26 -2.81 1.18 -5.28
C ARG A 26 -3.11 2.66 -5.19
N PHE A 27 -3.60 3.28 -6.26
CA PHE A 27 -4.04 4.67 -6.24
C PHE A 27 -5.12 4.91 -5.20
N LEU A 28 -6.13 4.04 -5.13
CA LEU A 28 -7.18 4.12 -4.11
C LEU A 28 -6.57 4.02 -2.71
N SER A 29 -5.78 2.98 -2.45
CA SER A 29 -5.14 2.76 -1.13
C SER A 29 -4.26 3.94 -0.72
N LEU A 30 -3.46 4.45 -1.67
CA LEU A 30 -2.59 5.61 -1.48
C LEU A 30 -3.38 6.89 -1.18
N THR A 31 -4.46 7.12 -1.91
CA THR A 31 -5.30 8.31 -1.72
C THR A 31 -5.95 8.27 -0.35
N LEU A 32 -6.51 7.11 0.05
CA LEU A 32 -7.15 6.93 1.35
C LEU A 32 -6.16 7.12 2.50
N VAL A 33 -4.96 6.51 2.45
CA VAL A 33 -3.96 6.69 3.52
C VAL A 33 -3.46 8.14 3.60
N THR A 34 -3.36 8.82 2.46
CA THR A 34 -2.93 10.23 2.43
C THR A 34 -4.00 11.13 3.03
N LEU A 35 -5.27 10.93 2.67
CA LEU A 35 -6.41 11.67 3.26
C LEU A 35 -6.53 11.38 4.75
N PHE A 36 -6.35 10.14 5.19
CA PHE A 36 -6.31 9.76 6.60
C PHE A 36 -5.26 10.57 7.37
N HIS A 37 -4.02 10.66 6.84
CA HIS A 37 -2.97 11.41 7.49
C HIS A 37 -3.18 12.93 7.45
N ILE A 38 -3.74 13.49 6.36
CA ILE A 38 -4.08 14.91 6.32
C ILE A 38 -5.18 15.23 7.34
N HIS A 39 -6.25 14.43 7.39
CA HIS A 39 -7.35 14.60 8.34
C HIS A 39 -6.87 14.50 9.78
N GLY A 40 -6.15 13.43 10.12
CA GLY A 40 -5.58 13.24 11.46
C GLY A 40 -4.62 14.36 11.85
N TYR A 41 -3.74 14.79 10.93
CA TYR A 41 -2.84 15.91 11.18
C TYR A 41 -3.61 17.21 11.42
N PHE A 42 -4.62 17.52 10.60
CA PHE A 42 -5.38 18.75 10.75
C PHE A 42 -6.18 18.78 12.05
N MET A 43 -6.85 17.67 12.41
CA MET A 43 -7.56 17.54 13.68
C MET A 43 -6.65 17.74 14.90
N GLU A 44 -5.44 17.18 14.85
CA GLU A 44 -4.47 17.23 15.94
C GLU A 44 -3.74 18.58 16.05
N LYS A 45 -3.51 19.28 14.92
CA LYS A 45 -2.63 20.46 14.87
C LYS A 45 -3.35 21.79 14.65
N THR A 46 -4.61 21.77 14.21
CA THR A 46 -5.38 23.01 14.07
C THR A 46 -5.60 23.66 15.44
N LYS A 47 -5.42 24.98 15.49
CA LYS A 47 -5.78 25.81 16.66
C LYS A 47 -6.96 26.73 16.35
N ILE A 48 -7.59 26.53 15.19
CA ILE A 48 -8.70 27.34 14.72
C ILE A 48 -9.94 26.96 15.53
N VAL A 49 -10.61 27.95 16.10
CA VAL A 49 -11.94 27.79 16.67
C VAL A 49 -12.95 27.96 15.54
N PHE A 50 -13.75 26.91 15.32
CA PHE A 50 -14.78 26.88 14.28
C PHE A 50 -16.15 27.27 14.84
N ALA A 51 -17.00 27.82 13.98
CA ALA A 51 -18.38 28.16 14.32
C ALA A 51 -19.27 26.91 14.50
N ASP A 52 -18.91 25.81 13.84
CA ASP A 52 -19.54 24.50 13.95
C ASP A 52 -18.67 23.51 14.74
N ASN A 53 -19.30 22.50 15.35
CA ASN A 53 -18.57 21.43 16.02
C ASN A 53 -18.07 20.40 14.99
N PRO A 54 -16.75 20.13 14.87
CA PRO A 54 -16.21 19.08 14.02
C PRO A 54 -16.82 17.68 14.25
N ASP A 55 -17.33 17.41 15.45
CA ASP A 55 -17.98 16.14 15.80
C ASP A 55 -19.34 15.96 15.12
N ASN A 56 -19.97 17.04 14.65
CA ASN A 56 -21.22 16.97 13.88
C ASN A 56 -21.04 16.22 12.56
N TYR A 57 -19.81 16.09 12.05
CA TYR A 57 -19.47 15.35 10.84
C TYR A 57 -19.22 13.85 11.11
N TYR A 58 -20.03 13.23 11.96
CA TYR A 58 -19.81 11.87 12.47
C TYR A 58 -19.50 10.85 11.36
N TRP A 59 -20.35 10.73 10.34
CA TRP A 59 -20.17 9.75 9.26
C TRP A 59 -18.88 9.97 8.46
N PHE A 60 -18.51 11.24 8.24
CA PHE A 60 -17.29 11.59 7.54
C PHE A 60 -16.06 11.28 8.39
N ASN A 61 -16.06 11.66 9.67
CA ASN A 61 -14.98 11.33 10.61
C ASN A 61 -14.85 9.82 10.79
N ARG A 62 -15.97 9.08 10.81
CA ARG A 62 -16.01 7.61 10.83
C ARG A 62 -15.33 7.01 9.61
N PHE A 63 -15.67 7.51 8.41
CA PHE A 63 -15.06 7.06 7.16
C PHE A 63 -13.57 7.40 7.11
N MET A 64 -13.17 8.62 7.52
CA MET A 64 -11.77 9.02 7.61
C MET A 64 -11.01 8.15 8.60
N ALA A 65 -11.53 7.89 9.80
CA ALA A 65 -10.91 6.98 10.75
C ALA A 65 -10.72 5.57 10.15
N GLY A 66 -11.73 5.06 9.44
CA GLY A 66 -11.65 3.78 8.75
C GLY A 66 -10.74 3.74 7.53
N ALA A 67 -10.25 4.89 7.05
CA ALA A 67 -9.33 4.99 5.92
C ALA A 67 -7.92 4.47 6.27
N ASP A 68 -7.62 4.22 7.56
CA ASP A 68 -6.46 3.45 8.02
C ASP A 68 -6.40 2.02 7.40
N ARG A 69 -7.56 1.44 7.07
CA ARG A 69 -7.70 0.15 6.36
C ARG A 69 -7.10 0.16 4.96
N SER A 70 -6.67 1.31 4.45
CA SER A 70 -5.80 1.43 3.29
C SER A 70 -4.49 0.64 3.40
N VAL A 71 -3.96 0.44 4.60
CA VAL A 71 -2.74 -0.38 4.80
C VAL A 71 -3.02 -1.87 4.57
N PRO A 72 -4.04 -2.49 5.19
CA PRO A 72 -4.56 -3.80 4.80
C PRO A 72 -4.81 -3.97 3.29
N LEU A 73 -5.35 -2.96 2.62
CA LEU A 73 -5.54 -2.94 1.18
C LEU A 73 -4.21 -3.10 0.42
N PHE A 74 -3.13 -2.43 0.83
CA PHE A 74 -1.79 -2.61 0.26
C PHE A 74 -1.22 -4.01 0.51
N PHE A 75 -1.43 -4.59 1.69
CA PHE A 75 -0.97 -5.95 2.00
C PHE A 75 -1.70 -7.01 1.17
N ALA A 76 -2.99 -6.84 0.91
CA ALA A 76 -3.74 -7.71 -0.01
C ALA A 76 -3.26 -7.58 -1.46
N ILE A 77 -2.96 -6.35 -1.93
CA ILE A 77 -2.34 -6.15 -3.25
C ILE A 77 -0.98 -6.87 -3.31
N SER A 78 -0.19 -6.78 -2.24
CA SER A 78 1.11 -7.44 -2.14
C SER A 78 0.96 -8.95 -2.25
N GLY A 79 0.08 -9.56 -1.45
CA GLY A 79 -0.23 -10.99 -1.51
C GLY A 79 -0.67 -11.45 -2.89
N PHE A 80 -1.54 -10.68 -3.55
CA PHE A 80 -2.01 -10.98 -4.91
C PHE A 80 -0.89 -10.95 -5.94
N ILE A 81 -0.16 -9.83 -6.05
CA ILE A 81 0.90 -9.65 -7.05
C ILE A 81 2.04 -10.65 -6.83
N LEU A 82 2.36 -10.94 -5.57
CA LEU A 82 3.40 -11.88 -5.20
C LEU A 82 3.02 -13.32 -5.53
N CYS A 83 1.78 -13.70 -5.25
CA CYS A 83 1.28 -15.05 -5.49
C CYS A 83 1.10 -15.32 -6.99
N LEU A 84 0.68 -14.33 -7.78
CA LEU A 84 0.25 -14.53 -9.17
C LEU A 84 1.25 -15.27 -10.08
N PRO A 85 2.57 -14.98 -10.09
CA PRO A 85 3.53 -15.76 -10.88
C PRO A 85 3.66 -17.22 -10.41
N PHE A 86 3.57 -17.46 -9.10
CA PHE A 86 3.63 -18.80 -8.52
C PHE A 86 2.34 -19.58 -8.76
N ALA A 87 1.18 -18.92 -8.70
CA ALA A 87 -0.11 -19.50 -9.05
C ALA A 87 -0.13 -19.92 -10.53
N ASN A 88 0.34 -19.06 -11.45
CA ASN A 88 0.48 -19.44 -12.86
C ASN A 88 1.44 -20.64 -13.07
N HIS A 89 2.53 -20.71 -12.31
CA HIS A 89 3.43 -21.87 -12.36
C HIS A 89 2.79 -23.15 -11.82
N TYR A 90 2.31 -23.15 -10.57
CA TYR A 90 1.84 -24.36 -9.88
C TYR A 90 0.44 -24.82 -10.32
N ILE A 91 -0.43 -23.91 -10.77
CA ILE A 91 -1.81 -24.23 -11.15
C ILE A 91 -1.96 -24.40 -12.66
N LYS A 92 -1.29 -23.57 -13.47
CA LYS A 92 -1.41 -23.58 -14.95
C LYS A 92 -0.24 -24.23 -15.66
N GLY A 93 0.74 -24.78 -14.94
CA GLY A 93 1.94 -25.37 -15.53
C GLY A 93 2.86 -24.35 -16.22
N GLY A 94 2.75 -23.05 -15.86
CA GLY A 94 3.58 -22.00 -16.42
C GLY A 94 5.07 -22.12 -16.05
N ARG A 95 5.90 -21.20 -16.56
CA ARG A 95 7.35 -21.24 -16.33
C ARG A 95 7.72 -21.20 -14.84
N LYS A 96 8.66 -22.06 -14.44
CA LYS A 96 9.23 -22.10 -13.08
C LYS A 96 9.80 -20.74 -12.68
N ILE A 97 9.49 -20.32 -11.46
CA ILE A 97 10.00 -19.07 -10.88
C ILE A 97 11.37 -19.33 -10.24
N GLU A 98 12.40 -18.62 -10.70
CA GLU A 98 13.72 -18.64 -10.09
C GLU A 98 13.77 -17.67 -8.91
N LEU A 99 14.04 -18.19 -7.70
CA LEU A 99 14.04 -17.38 -6.48
C LEU A 99 15.10 -16.28 -6.49
N LYS A 100 16.29 -16.56 -7.05
CA LYS A 100 17.33 -15.54 -7.23
C LYS A 100 16.81 -14.34 -8.02
N ASN A 101 16.15 -14.60 -9.15
CA ASN A 101 15.55 -13.55 -9.99
C ASN A 101 14.40 -12.82 -9.28
N TYR A 102 13.64 -13.52 -8.44
CA TYR A 102 12.60 -12.91 -7.61
C TYR A 102 13.17 -11.90 -6.61
N PHE A 103 14.19 -12.28 -5.83
CA PHE A 103 14.77 -11.41 -4.80
C PHE A 103 15.56 -10.25 -5.41
N VAL A 104 16.43 -10.52 -6.40
CA VAL A 104 17.24 -9.49 -7.05
C VAL A 104 16.36 -8.37 -7.62
N ARG A 105 15.28 -8.71 -8.31
CA ARG A 105 14.36 -7.71 -8.90
C ARG A 105 13.70 -6.80 -7.87
N ARG A 106 13.51 -7.28 -6.64
CA ARG A 106 12.90 -6.50 -5.55
C ARG A 106 13.93 -5.58 -4.93
N VAL A 107 15.08 -6.14 -4.56
CA VAL A 107 16.20 -5.40 -3.99
C VAL A 107 16.62 -4.27 -4.91
N THR A 108 16.87 -4.55 -6.19
CA THR A 108 17.35 -3.54 -7.13
C THR A 108 16.33 -2.45 -7.47
N ARG A 109 15.05 -2.64 -7.15
CA ARG A 109 13.99 -1.67 -7.49
C ARG A 109 13.55 -0.85 -6.28
N LEU A 110 13.40 -1.48 -5.12
CA LEU A 110 12.78 -0.87 -3.95
C LEU A 110 13.81 -0.24 -3.00
N GLU A 111 14.96 -0.89 -2.83
CA GLU A 111 15.98 -0.49 -1.84
C GLU A 111 16.67 0.85 -2.19
N PRO A 112 17.10 1.12 -3.44
CA PRO A 112 17.83 2.37 -3.69
C PRO A 112 16.96 3.62 -3.42
N PRO A 113 15.72 3.72 -3.92
CA PRO A 113 14.85 4.84 -3.56
C PRO A 113 14.54 4.92 -2.06
N TYR A 114 14.36 3.78 -1.39
CA TYR A 114 14.14 3.73 0.05
C TYR A 114 15.29 4.40 0.83
N PHE A 115 16.52 3.93 0.59
CA PHE A 115 17.69 4.44 1.30
C PHE A 115 17.91 5.93 1.03
N ILE A 116 17.70 6.38 -0.21
CA ILE A 116 17.81 7.79 -0.56
C ILE A 116 16.77 8.62 0.21
N VAL A 117 15.50 8.20 0.20
CA VAL A 117 14.43 8.93 0.92
C VAL A 117 14.67 8.95 2.42
N MET A 118 14.98 7.80 3.02
CA MET A 118 15.25 7.71 4.46
C MET A 118 16.41 8.61 4.89
N THR A 119 17.48 8.65 4.08
CA THR A 119 18.63 9.53 4.32
C THR A 119 18.23 11.01 4.21
N ILE A 120 17.47 11.38 3.16
CA ILE A 120 17.02 12.78 2.97
C ILE A 120 16.12 13.22 4.13
N ILE A 121 15.16 12.39 4.54
CA ILE A 121 14.26 12.71 5.65
C ILE A 121 15.06 12.82 6.95
N PHE A 122 15.99 11.90 7.20
CA PHE A 122 16.89 11.97 8.36
C PHE A 122 17.62 13.31 8.42
N LEU A 123 18.30 13.71 7.34
CA LEU A 123 19.04 14.97 7.27
C LEU A 123 18.12 16.19 7.47
N ALA A 124 16.94 16.18 6.84
CA ALA A 124 15.97 17.25 6.98
C ALA A 124 15.47 17.40 8.43
N GLN A 125 15.20 16.28 9.12
CA GLN A 125 14.74 16.32 10.52
C GLN A 125 15.81 16.84 11.48
N ILE A 126 17.09 16.53 11.24
CA ILE A 126 18.22 17.09 12.00
C ILE A 126 18.37 18.59 11.72
N ALA A 127 18.34 19.00 10.45
CA ALA A 127 18.48 20.40 10.05
C ALA A 127 17.34 21.30 10.57
N MET A 128 16.13 20.75 10.69
CA MET A 128 14.97 21.45 11.25
C MET A 128 14.90 21.37 12.78
N HIS A 129 15.89 20.78 13.45
CA HIS A 129 15.93 20.59 14.90
C HIS A 129 14.69 19.86 15.48
N VAL A 130 14.09 18.96 14.69
CA VAL A 130 12.95 18.14 15.15
C VAL A 130 13.41 17.07 16.15
N TYR A 131 14.54 16.44 15.85
CA TYR A 131 15.20 15.46 16.71
C TYR A 131 16.70 15.74 16.82
N THR A 132 17.32 15.21 17.88
CA THR A 132 18.78 15.19 18.00
C THR A 132 19.37 14.03 17.19
N PHE A 133 20.62 14.18 16.74
CA PHE A 133 21.33 13.11 16.03
C PHE A 133 21.37 11.81 16.85
N LYS A 134 21.63 11.92 18.16
CA LYS A 134 21.69 10.78 19.09
C LYS A 134 20.37 9.99 19.15
N ALA A 135 19.23 10.67 19.05
CA ALA A 135 17.92 10.01 19.05
C ALA A 135 17.56 9.42 17.67
N LEU A 136 17.84 10.16 16.59
CA LEU A 136 17.36 9.80 15.26
C LEU A 136 18.26 8.80 14.52
N PHE A 137 19.58 8.81 14.79
CA PHE A 137 20.54 7.96 14.08
C PHE A 137 20.33 6.45 14.34
N PRO A 138 20.09 5.98 15.58
CA PRO A 138 19.75 4.57 15.82
C PRO A 138 18.45 4.15 15.11
N SER A 139 17.47 5.06 15.06
CA SER A 139 16.21 4.83 14.32
C SER A 139 16.47 4.65 12.83
N LEU A 140 17.30 5.51 12.22
CA LEU A 140 17.71 5.36 10.82
C LEU A 140 18.38 4.00 10.59
N LEU A 141 19.38 3.63 11.38
CA LEU A 141 20.10 2.37 11.20
C LEU A 141 19.16 1.16 11.26
N ALA A 142 18.26 1.11 12.24
CA ALA A 142 17.30 0.01 12.37
C ALA A 142 16.32 -0.03 11.18
N SER A 143 15.87 1.13 10.68
CA SER A 143 14.98 1.18 9.52
C SER A 143 15.68 0.83 8.20
N LEU A 144 16.98 1.12 8.05
CA LEU A 144 17.76 0.73 6.86
C LEU A 144 17.90 -0.79 6.74
N ILE A 145 17.78 -1.53 7.85
CA ILE A 145 17.76 -3.00 7.88
C ILE A 145 16.35 -3.57 8.14
N TYR A 146 15.31 -2.75 8.00
CA TYR A 146 13.91 -3.14 8.17
C TYR A 146 13.57 -3.84 9.51
N SER A 147 14.23 -3.39 10.59
CA SER A 147 14.13 -4.03 11.90
C SER A 147 13.76 -3.03 13.01
N HIS A 148 13.32 -1.82 12.69
CA HIS A 148 12.96 -0.83 13.70
C HIS A 148 11.81 -1.30 14.59
N ASN A 149 10.75 -1.85 14.00
CA ASN A 149 9.60 -2.35 14.75
C ASN A 149 10.03 -3.46 15.72
N LEU A 150 10.96 -4.31 15.30
CA LEU A 150 11.48 -5.42 16.10
C LEU A 150 12.42 -4.95 17.22
N ILE A 151 13.31 -3.99 16.93
CA ILE A 151 14.35 -3.55 17.88
C ILE A 151 13.76 -2.60 18.93
N PHE A 152 12.88 -1.68 18.52
CA PHE A 152 12.36 -0.61 19.38
C PHE A 152 10.92 -0.83 19.83
N HIS A 153 10.23 -1.86 19.33
CA HIS A 153 8.80 -2.11 19.57
C HIS A 153 7.92 -0.87 19.28
N ALA A 154 8.38 -0.04 18.33
CA ALA A 154 7.78 1.24 17.98
C ALA A 154 7.98 1.53 16.48
N THR A 155 7.14 2.42 15.95
CA THR A 155 7.26 2.87 14.56
C THR A 155 8.54 3.69 14.35
N PRO A 156 9.12 3.69 13.13
CA PRO A 156 10.31 4.48 12.82
C PRO A 156 10.14 5.97 13.08
N LEU A 157 11.12 6.59 13.75
CA LEU A 157 11.14 8.04 14.00
C LEU A 157 11.45 8.84 12.73
N VAL A 158 12.27 8.27 11.83
CA VAL A 158 12.62 8.93 10.56
C VAL A 158 11.37 9.16 9.72
N THR A 159 10.49 8.16 9.60
CA THR A 159 9.18 8.33 8.99
C THR A 159 8.26 7.23 9.48
N VAL A 160 7.16 7.63 10.15
CA VAL A 160 6.24 6.67 10.79
C VAL A 160 5.79 5.60 9.80
N VAL A 161 5.51 5.97 8.55
CA VAL A 161 4.96 5.08 7.52
C VAL A 161 5.93 3.98 7.06
N ALA A 162 7.23 4.07 7.37
CA ALA A 162 8.19 3.02 7.01
C ALA A 162 7.93 1.69 7.71
N TRP A 163 7.16 1.66 8.82
CA TRP A 163 6.81 0.42 9.52
C TRP A 163 6.18 -0.62 8.58
N THR A 164 5.38 -0.19 7.59
CA THR A 164 4.70 -1.09 6.65
C THR A 164 5.67 -1.74 5.68
N LEU A 165 6.74 -1.03 5.30
CA LEU A 165 7.80 -1.56 4.42
C LEU A 165 8.61 -2.63 5.14
N GLU A 166 8.83 -2.50 6.45
CA GLU A 166 9.45 -3.56 7.26
C GLU A 166 8.61 -4.84 7.24
N VAL A 167 7.28 -4.70 7.35
CA VAL A 167 6.36 -5.84 7.20
C VAL A 167 6.38 -6.38 5.77
N GLU A 168 6.53 -5.51 4.76
CA GLU A 168 6.56 -5.91 3.36
C GLU A 168 7.79 -6.76 3.01
N ILE A 169 8.96 -6.42 3.55
CA ILE A 169 10.17 -7.25 3.41
C ILE A 169 9.97 -8.63 4.05
N GLN A 170 9.31 -8.71 5.22
CA GLN A 170 8.96 -9.99 5.83
C GLN A 170 8.07 -10.83 4.90
N TYR A 171 7.08 -10.22 4.24
CA TYR A 171 6.30 -10.91 3.22
C TYR A 171 7.16 -11.44 2.07
N TYR A 172 8.13 -10.66 1.60
CA TYR A 172 8.98 -11.08 0.47
C TYR A 172 9.85 -12.28 0.82
N ILE A 173 10.36 -12.34 2.04
CA ILE A 173 11.18 -13.43 2.53
C ILE A 173 10.35 -14.72 2.65
N ILE A 174 9.15 -14.64 3.24
CA ILE A 174 8.34 -15.82 3.53
C ILE A 174 7.51 -16.32 2.33
N ALA A 175 7.16 -15.43 1.39
CA ALA A 175 6.26 -15.71 0.27
C ALA A 175 6.62 -16.96 -0.54
N PRO A 176 7.88 -17.20 -0.97
CA PRO A 176 8.23 -18.39 -1.73
C PRO A 176 7.95 -19.72 -1.01
N PHE A 177 8.00 -19.72 0.32
CA PHE A 177 7.73 -20.90 1.15
C PHE A 177 6.22 -21.10 1.29
N MET A 178 5.48 -20.03 1.58
CA MET A 178 4.02 -20.07 1.71
C MET A 178 3.34 -20.53 0.42
N PHE A 179 3.82 -20.06 -0.74
CA PHE A 179 3.19 -20.39 -2.03
C PHE A 179 3.33 -21.85 -2.45
N ARG A 180 4.11 -22.67 -1.73
CA ARG A 180 4.15 -24.13 -1.96
C ARG A 180 2.80 -24.79 -1.71
N ILE A 181 1.94 -24.21 -0.89
CA ILE A 181 0.57 -24.69 -0.64
C ILE A 181 -0.29 -24.72 -1.92
N LEU A 182 0.09 -23.94 -2.96
CA LEU A 182 -0.60 -23.92 -4.25
C LEU A 182 -0.47 -25.24 -5.02
N LYS A 183 0.45 -26.13 -4.62
CA LYS A 183 0.59 -27.49 -5.16
C LYS A 183 -0.52 -28.43 -4.69
N LEU A 184 -1.22 -28.09 -3.61
CA LEU A 184 -2.31 -28.91 -3.08
C LEU A 184 -3.58 -28.78 -3.94
N SER A 185 -4.53 -29.68 -3.72
CA SER A 185 -5.85 -29.62 -4.35
C SER A 185 -6.52 -28.25 -4.09
N ALA A 186 -7.40 -27.84 -5.00
CA ALA A 186 -8.05 -26.52 -4.90
C ALA A 186 -8.85 -26.36 -3.60
N VAL A 187 -9.59 -27.39 -3.21
CA VAL A 187 -10.36 -27.37 -1.96
C VAL A 187 -9.41 -27.29 -0.77
N THR A 188 -8.39 -28.15 -0.70
CA THR A 188 -7.46 -28.19 0.44
C THR A 188 -6.72 -26.86 0.62
N ARG A 189 -6.12 -26.29 -0.43
CA ARG A 189 -5.38 -25.03 -0.28
C ARG A 189 -6.27 -23.87 0.11
N ARG A 190 -7.52 -23.81 -0.39
CA ARG A 190 -8.47 -22.75 -0.04
C ARG A 190 -8.92 -22.85 1.41
N LEU A 191 -9.24 -24.06 1.87
CA LEU A 191 -9.58 -24.31 3.27
C LEU A 191 -8.42 -23.96 4.19
N LEU A 192 -7.19 -24.34 3.83
CA LEU A 192 -6.01 -24.00 4.64
C LEU A 192 -5.71 -22.49 4.66
N ILE A 193 -5.82 -21.79 3.52
CA ILE A 193 -5.60 -20.33 3.47
C ILE A 193 -6.68 -19.61 4.29
N SER A 194 -7.96 -19.94 4.08
CA SER A 194 -9.08 -19.33 4.83
C SER A 194 -9.02 -19.68 6.32
N GLY A 195 -8.68 -20.92 6.66
CA GLY A 195 -8.46 -21.38 8.03
C GLY A 195 -7.29 -20.67 8.69
N ALA A 196 -6.19 -20.43 7.95
CA ALA A 196 -5.07 -19.64 8.45
C ALA A 196 -5.44 -18.17 8.68
N ILE A 197 -6.21 -17.54 7.79
CA ILE A 197 -6.72 -16.17 7.99
C ILE A 197 -7.47 -16.07 9.32
N ILE A 198 -8.45 -16.96 9.54
CA ILE A 198 -9.25 -16.97 10.77
C ILE A 198 -8.38 -17.33 11.97
N GLY A 199 -7.56 -18.38 11.86
CA GLY A 199 -6.71 -18.89 12.93
C GLY A 199 -5.71 -17.84 13.44
N PHE A 200 -5.05 -17.10 12.54
CA PHE A 200 -4.16 -16.01 12.93
C PHE A 200 -4.93 -14.87 13.61
N ILE A 201 -6.12 -14.52 13.13
CA ILE A 201 -6.94 -13.49 13.79
C ILE A 201 -7.32 -13.93 15.21
N LEU A 202 -7.76 -15.19 15.40
CA LEU A 202 -8.06 -15.72 16.73
C LEU A 202 -6.81 -15.70 17.62
N LEU A 203 -5.67 -16.16 17.09
CA LEU A 203 -4.41 -16.17 17.82
C LEU A 203 -3.96 -14.77 18.22
N GLN A 204 -4.09 -13.77 17.35
CA GLN A 204 -3.79 -12.36 17.63
C GLN A 204 -4.73 -11.74 18.68
N ASN A 205 -5.97 -12.21 18.81
CA ASN A 205 -6.86 -11.73 19.87
C ASN A 205 -6.48 -12.33 21.23
N ILE A 206 -5.95 -13.56 21.28
CA ILE A 206 -5.46 -14.20 22.50
C ILE A 206 -4.07 -13.68 22.89
N TYR A 207 -3.18 -13.55 21.90
CA TYR A 207 -1.81 -13.05 22.02
C TYR A 207 -1.63 -11.83 21.12
N PRO A 208 -2.00 -10.63 21.59
CA PRO A 208 -1.85 -9.40 20.82
C PRO A 208 -0.41 -9.17 20.37
N PRO A 209 -0.19 -8.67 19.14
CA PRO A 209 1.14 -8.34 18.66
C PRO A 209 1.76 -7.25 19.55
N THR A 210 2.95 -7.50 20.09
CA THR A 210 3.70 -6.55 20.90
C THR A 210 4.38 -5.45 20.06
N PHE A 211 4.53 -5.68 18.76
CA PHE A 211 5.05 -4.72 17.80
C PHE A 211 4.49 -5.00 16.39
N LEU A 212 4.62 -4.02 15.49
CA LEU A 212 4.14 -4.12 14.12
C LEU A 212 4.99 -5.08 13.31
N SER A 213 4.41 -6.20 12.90
CA SER A 213 5.10 -7.26 12.18
C SER A 213 4.16 -8.01 11.24
N ILE A 214 4.73 -8.99 10.53
CA ILE A 214 3.94 -9.95 9.76
C ILE A 214 2.91 -10.66 10.64
N TYR A 215 3.22 -10.96 11.90
CA TYR A 215 2.31 -11.68 12.79
C TYR A 215 0.96 -10.97 12.93
N GLY A 216 0.94 -9.65 13.10
CA GLY A 216 -0.29 -8.86 13.22
C GLY A 216 -1.03 -8.60 11.91
N ASN A 217 -0.43 -8.91 10.75
CA ASN A 217 -0.92 -8.45 9.44
C ASN A 217 -1.07 -9.56 8.38
N ILE A 218 -0.61 -10.78 8.66
CA ILE A 218 -0.56 -11.92 7.73
C ILE A 218 -1.90 -12.24 7.06
N GLN A 219 -3.01 -12.06 7.76
CA GLN A 219 -4.37 -12.27 7.27
C GLN A 219 -4.68 -11.44 6.01
N HIS A 220 -4.16 -10.22 5.93
CA HIS A 220 -4.36 -9.32 4.79
C HIS A 220 -3.52 -9.76 3.59
N PHE A 221 -2.33 -10.30 3.82
CA PHE A 221 -1.52 -10.90 2.77
C PHE A 221 -2.13 -12.19 2.23
N LEU A 222 -2.64 -13.05 3.13
CA LEU A 222 -3.28 -14.33 2.80
C LEU A 222 -4.55 -14.15 1.98
N ILE A 223 -5.36 -13.12 2.23
CA ILE A 223 -6.51 -12.86 1.34
C ILE A 223 -6.03 -12.49 -0.06
N GLY A 224 -4.96 -11.70 -0.20
CA GLY A 224 -4.31 -11.44 -1.48
C GLY A 224 -3.93 -12.72 -2.24
N MET A 225 -3.36 -13.68 -1.52
CA MET A 225 -3.02 -15.00 -2.04
C MET A 225 -4.26 -15.80 -2.50
N LEU A 226 -5.37 -15.74 -1.74
CA LEU A 226 -6.63 -16.39 -2.08
C LEU A 226 -7.26 -15.77 -3.35
N ILE A 227 -7.23 -14.45 -3.48
CA ILE A 227 -7.68 -13.73 -4.69
C ILE A 227 -6.88 -14.19 -5.91
N ALA A 228 -5.55 -14.35 -5.78
CA ALA A 228 -4.71 -14.82 -6.88
C ALA A 228 -5.07 -16.25 -7.32
N ASP A 229 -5.35 -17.15 -6.37
CA ASP A 229 -5.87 -18.49 -6.68
C ASP A 229 -7.20 -18.42 -7.45
N PHE A 230 -8.16 -17.65 -6.94
CA PHE A 230 -9.49 -17.53 -7.54
C PHE A 230 -9.42 -16.89 -8.93
N TYR A 231 -8.54 -15.92 -9.12
CA TYR A 231 -8.31 -15.25 -10.38
C TYR A 231 -7.73 -16.21 -11.43
N VAL A 232 -6.68 -16.95 -11.08
CA VAL A 232 -6.04 -17.93 -12.00
C VAL A 232 -6.97 -19.11 -12.31
N CYS A 233 -7.76 -19.56 -11.34
CA CYS A 233 -8.73 -20.64 -11.52
C CYS A 233 -10.02 -20.20 -12.22
N GLY A 234 -10.29 -18.89 -12.38
CA GLY A 234 -11.51 -18.37 -13.00
C GLY A 234 -12.79 -18.63 -12.19
N ILE A 235 -12.69 -18.71 -10.86
CA ILE A 235 -13.81 -19.11 -10.00
C ILE A 235 -14.96 -18.10 -10.05
N ALA A 236 -16.15 -18.54 -10.46
CA ALA A 236 -17.36 -17.71 -10.52
C ALA A 236 -17.17 -16.40 -11.33
N LYS A 237 -16.25 -16.38 -12.30
CA LYS A 237 -15.93 -15.20 -13.09
C LYS A 237 -17.18 -14.56 -13.73
N ASP A 238 -18.07 -15.39 -14.28
CA ASP A 238 -19.28 -14.92 -14.96
C ASP A 238 -20.29 -14.30 -13.99
N PHE A 239 -20.36 -14.79 -12.76
CA PHE A 239 -21.17 -14.19 -11.69
C PHE A 239 -20.64 -12.79 -11.33
N PHE A 240 -19.33 -12.65 -11.14
CA PHE A 240 -18.71 -11.36 -10.82
C PHE A 240 -18.68 -10.37 -11.99
N ALA A 241 -18.84 -10.84 -13.22
CA ALA A 241 -18.95 -10.00 -14.41
C ALA A 241 -20.32 -9.29 -14.54
N GLN A 242 -21.34 -9.72 -13.79
CA GLN A 242 -22.69 -9.14 -13.86
C GLN A 242 -22.70 -7.66 -13.45
N LYS A 243 -23.46 -6.83 -14.16
CA LYS A 243 -23.46 -5.35 -13.97
C LYS A 243 -23.79 -4.90 -12.54
N TRP A 244 -24.71 -5.60 -11.85
CA TRP A 244 -25.11 -5.26 -10.48
C TRP A 244 -23.98 -5.44 -9.45
N MET A 245 -22.93 -6.19 -9.77
CA MET A 245 -21.74 -6.31 -8.92
C MET A 245 -21.03 -4.98 -8.72
N ALA A 246 -21.22 -3.99 -9.59
CA ALA A 246 -20.71 -2.65 -9.38
C ALA A 246 -21.35 -2.01 -8.12
N LEU A 247 -22.66 -2.19 -7.91
CA LEU A 247 -23.35 -1.71 -6.72
C LEU A 247 -22.90 -2.47 -5.47
N THR A 248 -22.72 -3.80 -5.58
CA THR A 248 -22.13 -4.60 -4.50
C THR A 248 -20.72 -4.13 -4.15
N GLY A 249 -19.90 -3.79 -5.14
CA GLY A 249 -18.57 -3.23 -4.92
C GLY A 249 -18.60 -1.92 -4.14
N ILE A 250 -19.52 -1.01 -4.47
CA ILE A 250 -19.72 0.25 -3.73
C ILE A 250 -20.20 -0.02 -2.30
N ALA A 251 -21.18 -0.92 -2.13
CA ALA A 251 -21.71 -1.26 -0.81
C ALA A 251 -20.64 -1.90 0.09
N VAL A 252 -19.85 -2.84 -0.46
CA VAL A 252 -18.72 -3.46 0.24
C VAL A 252 -17.68 -2.42 0.61
N PHE A 253 -17.31 -1.53 -0.32
CA PHE A 253 -16.38 -0.43 -0.06
C PHE A 253 -16.89 0.44 1.10
N LEU A 254 -18.09 1.01 0.99
CA LEU A 254 -18.65 1.87 2.03
C LEU A 254 -18.73 1.16 3.39
N PHE A 255 -19.20 -0.09 3.40
CA PHE A 255 -19.29 -0.88 4.62
C PHE A 255 -17.91 -1.12 5.27
N MET A 256 -16.90 -1.48 4.47
CA MET A 256 -15.52 -1.68 4.97
C MET A 256 -14.96 -0.44 5.66
N PHE A 257 -15.27 0.76 5.18
CA PHE A 257 -14.73 2.01 5.74
C PHE A 257 -15.60 2.58 6.88
N LEU A 258 -16.90 2.31 6.88
CA LEU A 258 -17.83 2.78 7.92
C LEU A 258 -17.93 1.84 9.13
N MET A 259 -17.65 0.54 8.96
CA MET A 259 -17.78 -0.44 10.05
C MET A 259 -16.97 -0.03 11.30
N PRO A 260 -17.42 -0.35 12.52
CA PRO A 260 -16.74 -0.03 13.78
C PRO A 260 -15.26 -0.41 13.80
N MET A 261 -14.45 0.39 14.50
CA MET A 261 -13.03 0.13 14.70
C MET A 261 -12.94 -0.57 16.04
N GLY A 262 -12.63 -1.87 16.03
CA GLY A 262 -12.37 -2.60 17.26
C GLY A 262 -11.00 -2.21 17.81
N HIS A 263 -10.89 -1.03 18.42
CA HIS A 263 -9.65 -0.57 19.06
C HIS A 263 -9.38 -1.22 20.42
N MET A 264 -10.32 -2.02 20.94
CA MET A 264 -10.13 -2.70 22.22
C MET A 264 -9.58 -4.11 22.00
N ALA A 265 -8.58 -4.47 22.82
CA ALA A 265 -8.15 -5.84 22.98
C ALA A 265 -9.30 -6.69 23.57
N GLY A 266 -9.42 -7.94 23.14
CA GLY A 266 -10.50 -8.85 23.54
C GLY A 266 -11.36 -9.34 22.36
N PHE A 267 -12.34 -10.19 22.68
CA PHE A 267 -13.27 -10.77 21.70
C PHE A 267 -14.35 -9.81 21.23
N GLU A 268 -14.46 -8.64 21.86
CA GLU A 268 -15.32 -7.56 21.39
C GLU A 268 -14.91 -7.17 19.97
N ASN A 269 -15.86 -7.15 19.04
CA ASN A 269 -15.64 -6.78 17.64
C ASN A 269 -14.79 -7.77 16.82
N ILE A 270 -14.54 -8.99 17.31
CA ILE A 270 -13.79 -10.01 16.56
C ILE A 270 -14.44 -10.34 15.21
N GLN A 271 -15.78 -10.25 15.13
CA GLN A 271 -16.53 -10.41 13.88
C GLN A 271 -16.07 -9.42 12.80
N TYR A 272 -15.74 -8.17 13.14
CA TYR A 272 -15.26 -7.18 12.18
C TYR A 272 -13.81 -7.46 11.77
N LYS A 273 -12.97 -7.94 12.70
CA LYS A 273 -11.59 -8.36 12.41
C LYS A 273 -11.57 -9.54 11.43
N ILE A 274 -12.45 -10.53 11.63
CA ILE A 274 -12.62 -11.68 10.73
C ILE A 274 -13.18 -11.24 9.39
N LEU A 275 -14.22 -10.41 9.39
CA LEU A 275 -14.94 -10.02 8.17
C LEU A 275 -14.07 -9.16 7.23
N LEU A 276 -13.21 -8.28 7.77
CA LEU A 276 -12.45 -7.32 6.98
C LEU A 276 -11.58 -7.94 5.87
N PRO A 277 -10.70 -8.92 6.12
CA PRO A 277 -9.94 -9.56 5.04
C PRO A 277 -10.84 -10.11 3.93
N PHE A 278 -11.96 -10.77 4.27
CA PHE A 278 -12.86 -11.32 3.25
C PHE A 278 -13.59 -10.22 2.46
N LEU A 279 -13.95 -9.10 3.08
CA LEU A 279 -14.50 -7.94 2.35
C LEU A 279 -13.47 -7.33 1.41
N ILE A 280 -12.20 -7.20 1.83
CA ILE A 280 -11.09 -6.77 0.95
C ILE A 280 -10.98 -7.73 -0.24
N GLY A 281 -11.04 -9.04 0.03
CA GLY A 281 -11.01 -10.09 -0.97
C GLY A 281 -12.14 -9.97 -2.00
N LEU A 282 -13.37 -9.83 -1.50
CA LEU A 282 -14.56 -9.63 -2.33
C LEU A 282 -14.46 -8.36 -3.18
N PHE A 283 -14.09 -7.24 -2.57
CA PHE A 283 -13.94 -5.95 -3.25
C PHE A 283 -12.93 -6.03 -4.40
N TYR A 284 -11.73 -6.56 -4.15
CA TYR A 284 -10.71 -6.72 -5.17
C TYR A 284 -11.09 -7.74 -6.25
N TYR A 285 -11.78 -8.83 -5.89
CA TYR A 285 -12.26 -9.78 -6.88
C TYR A 285 -13.31 -9.18 -7.81
N ILE A 286 -14.19 -8.30 -7.29
CA ILE A 286 -15.12 -7.50 -8.09
C ILE A 286 -14.35 -6.57 -9.04
N ILE A 287 -13.33 -5.84 -8.57
CA ILE A 287 -12.50 -4.95 -9.43
C ILE A 287 -11.87 -5.74 -10.59
N LEU A 288 -11.36 -6.94 -10.32
CA LEU A 288 -10.65 -7.76 -11.32
C LEU A 288 -11.57 -8.34 -12.41
N ASN A 289 -12.84 -8.61 -12.10
CA ASN A 289 -13.75 -9.34 -12.99
C ASN A 289 -14.93 -8.53 -13.52
N ASN A 290 -15.28 -7.40 -12.90
CA ASN A 290 -16.39 -6.56 -13.35
C ASN A 290 -15.91 -5.44 -14.28
N ALA A 291 -16.45 -5.37 -15.50
CA ALA A 291 -16.01 -4.41 -16.51
C ALA A 291 -16.24 -2.94 -16.11
N ILE A 292 -17.34 -2.62 -15.42
CA ILE A 292 -17.67 -1.25 -15.01
C ILE A 292 -16.64 -0.80 -13.97
N VAL A 293 -16.48 -1.58 -12.90
CA VAL A 293 -15.54 -1.26 -11.83
C VAL A 293 -14.12 -1.23 -12.38
N LYS A 294 -13.72 -2.22 -13.17
CA LYS A 294 -12.40 -2.25 -13.82
C LYS A 294 -12.11 -1.00 -14.65
N SER A 295 -13.11 -0.45 -15.35
CA SER A 295 -12.93 0.76 -16.16
C SER A 295 -12.61 1.99 -15.32
N VAL A 296 -13.22 2.12 -14.13
CA VAL A 296 -12.90 3.18 -13.15
C VAL A 296 -11.45 3.06 -12.66
N PHE A 297 -11.04 1.86 -12.25
CA PHE A 297 -9.68 1.61 -11.74
C PHE A 297 -8.61 1.63 -12.84
N SER A 298 -9.00 1.53 -14.10
CA SER A 298 -8.09 1.62 -15.25
C SER A 298 -8.16 3.00 -15.94
N PHE A 299 -8.91 3.96 -15.38
CA PHE A 299 -9.10 5.27 -15.97
C PHE A 299 -7.78 6.04 -16.03
N LYS A 300 -7.48 6.64 -17.19
CA LYS A 300 -6.17 7.16 -17.63
C LYS A 300 -5.19 7.64 -16.54
N PHE A 301 -5.63 8.49 -15.60
CA PHE A 301 -4.76 9.08 -14.56
C PHE A 301 -4.58 8.20 -13.31
N VAL A 302 -5.54 7.34 -13.02
CA VAL A 302 -5.58 6.49 -11.82
C VAL A 302 -4.36 5.53 -11.79
N PRO A 303 -4.07 4.73 -12.84
CA PRO A 303 -2.87 3.91 -12.88
C PRO A 303 -1.56 4.69 -12.98
N ILE A 304 -1.58 5.94 -13.46
CA ILE A 304 -0.38 6.78 -13.54
C ILE A 304 0.08 7.16 -12.12
N ILE A 305 -0.84 7.70 -11.31
CA ILE A 305 -0.56 8.05 -9.92
C ILE A 305 -0.28 6.77 -9.12
N GLY A 306 -1.06 5.71 -9.36
CA GLY A 306 -0.83 4.38 -8.79
C GLY A 306 0.52 3.76 -9.13
N GLY A 307 1.09 4.09 -10.29
CA GLY A 307 2.44 3.68 -10.70
C GLY A 307 3.56 4.37 -9.91
N MET A 308 3.28 5.57 -9.38
CA MET A 308 4.16 6.34 -8.50
C MET A 308 3.91 6.07 -7.01
N CYS A 309 3.10 5.04 -6.69
CA CYS A 309 2.60 4.84 -5.33
C CYS A 309 3.70 4.73 -4.29
N TYR A 310 4.85 4.14 -4.64
CA TYR A 310 5.94 3.91 -3.70
C TYR A 310 6.58 5.23 -3.25
N THR A 311 6.98 6.10 -4.18
CA THR A 311 7.50 7.44 -3.86
C THR A 311 6.49 8.26 -3.08
N ILE A 312 5.22 8.30 -3.52
CA ILE A 312 4.19 9.09 -2.83
C ILE A 312 3.98 8.54 -1.40
N TYR A 313 3.93 7.22 -1.25
CA TYR A 313 3.79 6.58 0.06
C TYR A 313 4.95 6.89 0.99
N LEU A 314 6.19 6.94 0.50
CA LEU A 314 7.34 7.29 1.34
C LEU A 314 7.34 8.76 1.80
N LEU A 315 6.90 9.68 0.92
CA LEU A 315 7.06 11.11 1.15
C LEU A 315 5.83 11.79 1.76
N HIS A 316 4.62 11.25 1.58
CA HIS A 316 3.38 11.97 1.91
C HIS A 316 3.36 12.45 3.37
N TYR A 317 3.72 11.60 4.34
CA TYR A 317 3.70 11.97 5.75
C TYR A 317 4.68 13.11 6.07
N THR A 318 5.90 13.05 5.53
CA THR A 318 6.89 14.12 5.70
C THR A 318 6.42 15.43 5.07
N ILE A 319 5.83 15.37 3.88
CA ILE A 319 5.28 16.55 3.20
C ILE A 319 4.11 17.16 4.02
N ILE A 320 3.21 16.31 4.53
CA ILE A 320 2.11 16.72 5.41
C ILE A 320 2.68 17.41 6.66
N SER A 321 3.66 16.81 7.33
CA SER A 321 4.26 17.39 8.54
C SER A 321 4.96 18.73 8.28
N MET A 322 5.72 18.81 7.19
CA MET A 322 6.50 19.99 6.81
C MET A 322 5.62 21.17 6.39
N LEU A 323 4.62 20.93 5.54
CA LEU A 323 3.75 22.00 5.01
C LEU A 323 2.56 22.26 5.94
N GLY A 324 2.00 21.21 6.53
CA GLY A 324 0.86 21.26 7.44
C GLY A 324 1.09 22.17 8.63
N ARG A 325 2.32 22.28 9.14
CA ARG A 325 2.65 23.17 10.27
C ARG A 325 2.40 24.65 9.98
N PHE A 326 2.39 25.02 8.70
CA PHE A 326 2.08 26.35 8.21
C PHE A 326 0.61 26.43 7.79
N THR A 327 0.15 25.48 6.97
CA THR A 327 -1.20 25.53 6.39
C THR A 327 -2.31 25.29 7.41
N ALA A 328 -2.08 24.48 8.45
CA ALA A 328 -3.08 24.19 9.49
C ALA A 328 -3.44 25.42 10.36
N LYS A 329 -2.65 26.49 10.29
CA LYS A 329 -2.94 27.77 10.97
C LYS A 329 -3.79 28.72 10.13
N ILE A 330 -3.93 28.44 8.83
CA ILE A 330 -4.66 29.29 7.89
C ILE A 330 -6.15 29.00 8.04
N LYS A 331 -6.90 30.01 8.49
CA LYS A 331 -8.36 29.99 8.53
C LYS A 331 -8.92 30.51 7.21
N PHE A 332 -9.39 29.60 6.36
CA PHE A 332 -10.04 29.91 5.08
C PHE A 332 -11.51 30.34 5.25
N THR A 333 -12.23 29.71 6.18
CA THR A 333 -13.60 30.10 6.59
C THR A 333 -13.80 29.91 8.09
N ASP A 334 -14.98 30.27 8.62
CA ASP A 334 -15.36 29.97 10.02
C ASP A 334 -15.78 28.51 10.26
N TYR A 335 -15.97 27.71 9.20
CA TYR A 335 -16.52 26.36 9.30
C TYR A 335 -15.46 25.28 9.14
N PHE A 336 -15.57 24.18 9.89
CA PHE A 336 -14.58 23.09 9.89
C PHE A 336 -14.37 22.47 8.50
N PHE A 337 -15.46 22.04 7.85
CA PHE A 337 -15.36 21.23 6.63
C PHE A 337 -14.72 21.97 5.43
N PRO A 338 -15.04 23.24 5.13
CA PRO A 338 -14.33 24.00 4.09
C PRO A 338 -12.83 24.18 4.39
N ASN A 339 -12.44 24.38 5.64
CA ASN A 339 -11.02 24.45 6.02
C ASN A 339 -10.32 23.10 5.83
N LEU A 340 -10.97 22.00 6.18
CA LEU A 340 -10.44 20.66 5.92
C LEU A 340 -10.28 20.39 4.40
N LEU A 341 -11.27 20.78 3.59
CA LEU A 341 -11.20 20.65 2.12
C LEU A 341 -10.05 21.49 1.54
N PHE A 342 -9.81 22.67 2.09
CA PHE A 342 -8.63 23.48 1.77
C PHE A 342 -7.33 22.70 2.08
N GLN A 343 -7.21 22.09 3.26
CA GLN A 343 -6.03 21.27 3.60
C GLN A 343 -5.85 20.09 2.65
N PHE A 344 -6.92 19.34 2.35
CA PHE A 344 -6.84 18.25 1.38
C PHE A 344 -6.34 18.73 0.02
N THR A 345 -6.86 19.85 -0.47
CA THR A 345 -6.50 20.38 -1.78
C THR A 345 -5.03 20.80 -1.83
N VAL A 346 -4.60 21.63 -0.88
CA VAL A 346 -3.24 22.17 -0.84
C VAL A 346 -2.20 21.06 -0.63
N LEU A 347 -2.44 20.18 0.34
CA LEU A 347 -1.48 19.13 0.69
C LEU A 347 -1.45 18.02 -0.38
N MET A 348 -2.59 17.60 -0.95
CA MET A 348 -2.58 16.62 -2.05
C MET A 348 -1.86 17.17 -3.28
N PHE A 349 -2.06 18.46 -3.61
CA PHE A 349 -1.33 19.09 -4.70
C PHE A 349 0.17 19.09 -4.45
N ALA A 350 0.61 19.51 -3.26
CA ALA A 350 2.02 19.51 -2.89
C ALA A 350 2.64 18.11 -2.90
N ILE A 351 1.92 17.12 -2.35
CA ILE A 351 2.35 15.71 -2.34
C ILE A 351 2.54 15.21 -3.76
N LEU A 352 1.56 15.43 -4.65
CA LEU A 352 1.65 14.99 -6.04
C LEU A 352 2.77 15.72 -6.79
N ALA A 353 2.94 17.03 -6.61
CA ALA A 353 3.96 17.81 -7.29
C ALA A 353 5.38 17.36 -6.88
N ILE A 354 5.66 17.32 -5.58
CA ILE A 354 6.98 16.94 -5.05
C ILE A 354 7.28 15.47 -5.36
N SER A 355 6.32 14.57 -5.13
CA SER A 355 6.51 13.15 -5.38
C SER A 355 6.66 12.83 -6.87
N SER A 356 6.04 13.59 -7.78
CA SER A 356 6.22 13.40 -9.22
C SER A 356 7.64 13.71 -9.66
N VAL A 357 8.25 14.77 -9.13
CA VAL A 357 9.66 15.10 -9.37
C VAL A 357 10.56 13.99 -8.83
N PHE A 358 10.34 13.60 -7.57
CA PHE A 358 11.13 12.57 -6.91
C PHE A 358 11.00 11.21 -7.63
N TYR A 359 9.80 10.86 -8.09
CA TYR A 359 9.57 9.64 -8.87
C TYR A 359 10.38 9.63 -10.16
N LEU A 360 10.38 10.74 -10.92
CA LEU A 360 11.07 10.80 -12.21
C LEU A 360 12.59 10.67 -12.08
N TYR A 361 13.18 11.29 -11.06
CA TYR A 361 14.63 11.38 -10.91
C TYR A 361 15.22 10.30 -9.99
N ILE A 362 14.44 9.77 -9.05
CA ILE A 362 14.92 8.82 -8.05
C ILE A 362 14.30 7.45 -8.26
N GLU A 363 12.97 7.26 -8.19
CA GLU A 363 12.40 5.91 -8.27
C GLU A 363 12.47 5.29 -9.68
N ARG A 364 12.05 6.03 -10.69
CA ARG A 364 11.86 5.54 -12.07
C ARG A 364 13.14 4.97 -12.69
N PRO A 365 14.35 5.57 -12.53
CA PRO A 365 15.59 4.99 -13.04
C PRO A 365 15.86 3.56 -12.55
N PHE A 366 15.52 3.24 -11.30
CA PHE A 366 15.73 1.91 -10.71
C PHE A 366 14.66 0.87 -11.12
N MET A 367 13.61 1.28 -11.86
CA MET A 367 12.63 0.34 -12.43
C MET A 367 13.14 -0.37 -13.68
N ASP A 368 14.17 0.16 -14.36
CA ASP A 368 14.76 -0.46 -15.53
C ASP A 368 15.61 -1.66 -15.11
N LYS A 369 15.27 -2.88 -15.55
CA LYS A 369 16.06 -4.10 -15.25
C LYS A 369 17.55 -3.98 -15.56
N LYS A 370 17.91 -3.13 -16.52
CA LYS A 370 19.28 -2.91 -16.98
C LYS A 370 19.98 -1.75 -16.28
N TRP A 371 19.36 -1.11 -15.27
CA TRP A 371 19.95 0.06 -14.62
C TRP A 371 21.31 -0.26 -13.99
N VAL A 372 21.45 -1.41 -13.33
CA VAL A 372 22.71 -1.85 -12.73
C VAL A 372 23.79 -2.03 -13.81
N THR A 373 23.45 -2.68 -14.92
CA THR A 373 24.40 -2.89 -16.03
C THR A 373 24.76 -1.60 -16.75
N LYS A 374 23.81 -0.66 -16.89
CA LYS A 374 24.03 0.67 -17.45
C LYS A 374 24.95 1.50 -16.56
N LEU A 375 24.78 1.41 -15.24
CA LEU A 375 25.64 2.08 -14.25
C LEU A 375 27.07 1.53 -14.25
N MET A 376 27.21 0.20 -14.37
CA MET A 376 28.53 -0.48 -14.41
C MET A 376 29.28 -0.32 -15.75
N GLY A 377 28.82 0.54 -16.67
CA GLY A 377 29.53 0.86 -17.92
C GLY A 377 29.65 -0.29 -18.92
N LYS A 378 29.02 -1.46 -18.69
CA LYS A 378 28.97 -2.53 -19.68
C LYS A 378 27.99 -2.13 -20.76
N LYS A 379 28.49 -1.56 -21.87
CA LYS A 379 27.78 -1.57 -23.15
C LYS A 379 27.25 -2.99 -23.34
N ALA A 380 25.95 -3.12 -23.52
CA ALA A 380 25.37 -4.38 -23.93
C ALA A 380 26.11 -4.81 -25.20
N THR A 381 26.93 -5.86 -25.11
CA THR A 381 27.42 -6.56 -26.29
C THR A 381 26.18 -7.04 -27.01
N GLU A 382 25.78 -6.29 -28.02
CA GLU A 382 24.87 -6.74 -29.05
C GLU A 382 25.49 -7.99 -29.64
N GLY A 383 24.86 -9.13 -29.36
CA GLY A 383 25.18 -10.38 -30.05
C GLY A 383 24.89 -10.16 -31.53
N LYS A 384 25.95 -9.97 -32.32
CA LYS A 384 25.89 -10.31 -33.73
C LYS A 384 25.81 -11.83 -33.79
N ALA A 385 24.66 -12.30 -34.27
CA ALA A 385 24.59 -13.57 -34.96
C ALA A 385 25.47 -13.45 -36.21
N GLU A 386 26.42 -14.36 -36.33
CA GLU A 386 26.83 -14.95 -37.61
C GLU A 386 26.55 -16.44 -37.52
#